data_AF-A0A3A4AZM8-F1
#
_entry.id   AF-A0A3A4AZM8-F1
#
_cell.length_a   1.000
_cell.length_b   1.000
_cell.length_c   1.000
_cell.angle_alpha   90.00
_cell.angle_beta   90.00
_cell.angle_gamma   90.00
#
_symmetry.space_group_name_H-M   'P 1'
#
loop_
_entity.id
_entity.type
_entity.pdbx_description
1 polymer ?
#
loop_
_entity_poly.entity_id
_entity_poly.type
_entity_poly.pdbx_seq_one_letter_code
_entity_poly.pdbx_strand_id
1 'polypeptide(L)'
;MLTLAALAALLAFGVSASVGAGDAREALRVIGRDAGPQAVATADLYFTLGDMDAQVANVLLIGGEEGLSREREAALRTYERRRDAASAALLQAADLTGDDPAEQRTVRDVLSGLSRYERLAAEALVLDRRSGHRAGPPPAEVTELYRRATDLMRLELLPKAYNLTLESGALVRRTYEDRRRDVLVARAVSLVAGLLLAGALVALQVYLAARFRRLLNPALALALAGAAVLTAAASGLLGGQAEQLRRARDEGFDHVLALSRARAKGIGVQADQSRFLLDPARRDTYEQAYLDQSQSIVYVPADSLGDYHRAVAGADGSRLLGLVGERVRGRTGEPAVRDVLTGFQGFQRRDRELRHLVRSGRTREAVALRLGASGRAFDRYDGALVSLVTAHRNAFEGAVRTGEARMGPWPYALPVGAVLIGLLVLAGVRPRLAEYR
;
A
#
# COMPACT_ATOMS: atom_id res chain seq x y z
N MET A 1 28.01 -43.59 -18.36
CA MET A 1 27.53 -43.06 -17.07
C MET A 1 27.72 -41.54 -16.95
N LEU A 2 28.93 -40.98 -17.17
CA LEU A 2 29.16 -39.51 -17.08
C LEU A 2 28.29 -38.65 -18.02
N THR A 3 27.97 -39.14 -19.22
CA THR A 3 27.05 -38.47 -20.15
C THR A 3 25.61 -38.41 -19.63
N LEU A 4 25.11 -39.50 -19.06
CA LEU A 4 23.78 -39.55 -18.44
C LEU A 4 23.73 -38.62 -17.22
N ALA A 5 24.79 -38.57 -16.42
CA ALA A 5 24.90 -37.64 -15.30
C ALA A 5 24.89 -36.17 -15.75
N ALA A 6 25.62 -35.82 -16.81
CA ALA A 6 25.62 -34.47 -17.38
C ALA A 6 24.25 -34.06 -17.93
N LEU A 7 23.56 -34.96 -18.64
CA LEU A 7 22.21 -34.72 -19.15
C LEU A 7 21.17 -34.59 -18.02
N ALA A 8 21.28 -35.42 -16.98
CA ALA A 8 20.43 -35.31 -15.80
C ALA A 8 20.64 -34.00 -15.04
N ALA A 9 21.90 -33.56 -14.87
CA ALA A 9 22.23 -32.27 -14.25
C ALA A 9 21.71 -31.08 -15.07
N LEU A 10 21.80 -31.16 -16.40
CA LEU A 10 21.28 -30.15 -17.32
C LEU A 10 19.74 -30.06 -17.25
N LEU A 11 19.06 -31.19 -17.15
CA LEU A 11 17.61 -31.25 -17.04
C LEU A 11 17.14 -30.71 -15.68
N ALA A 12 17.81 -31.10 -14.59
CA ALA A 12 17.55 -30.57 -13.25
C ALA A 12 17.79 -29.05 -13.19
N PHE A 13 18.86 -28.56 -13.81
CA PHE A 13 19.14 -27.13 -13.94
C PHE A 13 17.99 -26.42 -14.69
N GLY A 14 17.61 -26.91 -15.87
CA GLY A 14 16.58 -26.30 -16.70
C GLY A 14 15.23 -26.22 -15.98
N VAL A 15 14.83 -27.30 -15.31
CA VAL A 15 13.59 -27.34 -14.50
C VAL A 15 13.67 -26.35 -13.35
N SER A 16 14.76 -26.35 -12.57
CA SER A 16 14.90 -25.44 -11.42
C SER A 16 14.85 -23.96 -11.83
N ALA A 17 15.51 -23.60 -12.92
CA ALA A 17 15.55 -22.24 -13.43
C ALA A 17 14.18 -21.80 -13.98
N SER A 18 13.44 -22.73 -14.59
CA SER A 18 12.11 -22.48 -15.13
C SER A 18 11.07 -22.29 -14.02
N VAL A 19 11.11 -23.13 -12.98
CA VAL A 19 10.25 -23.02 -11.79
C VAL A 19 10.53 -21.70 -11.07
N GLY A 20 11.80 -21.40 -10.77
CA GLY A 20 12.16 -20.14 -10.10
C GLY A 20 11.77 -18.88 -10.89
N ALA A 21 11.88 -18.91 -12.21
CA ALA A 21 11.41 -17.80 -13.06
C ALA A 21 9.89 -17.68 -13.08
N GLY A 22 9.16 -18.81 -13.02
CA GLY A 22 7.72 -18.87 -12.88
C GLY A 22 7.25 -18.26 -11.55
N ASP A 23 7.83 -18.70 -10.44
CA ASP A 23 7.51 -18.24 -9.09
C ASP A 23 7.78 -16.74 -8.94
N ALA A 24 8.90 -16.25 -9.49
CA ALA A 24 9.22 -14.82 -9.47
C ALA A 24 8.21 -13.97 -10.26
N ARG A 25 7.75 -14.47 -11.41
CA ARG A 25 6.76 -13.79 -12.24
C ARG A 25 5.39 -13.76 -11.58
N GLU A 26 5.00 -14.87 -10.98
CA GLU A 26 3.76 -14.98 -10.23
C GLU A 26 3.78 -14.09 -8.98
N ALA A 27 4.90 -14.03 -8.25
CA ALA A 27 5.09 -13.12 -7.13
C ALA A 27 4.88 -11.65 -7.52
N LEU A 28 5.50 -11.20 -8.62
CA LEU A 28 5.30 -9.84 -9.13
C LEU A 28 3.86 -9.59 -9.55
N ARG A 29 3.18 -10.59 -10.13
CA ARG A 29 1.78 -10.47 -10.54
C ARG A 29 0.86 -10.35 -9.33
N VAL A 30 1.00 -11.22 -8.32
CA VAL A 30 0.16 -11.22 -7.12
C VAL A 30 0.35 -9.92 -6.32
N ILE A 31 1.59 -9.48 -6.12
CA ILE A 31 1.87 -8.22 -5.41
C ILE A 31 1.40 -7.02 -6.24
N GLY A 32 1.63 -7.04 -7.55
CA GLY A 32 1.39 -5.91 -8.45
C GLY A 32 -0.08 -5.70 -8.85
N ARG A 33 -0.83 -6.78 -9.07
CA ARG A 33 -2.19 -6.73 -9.64
C ARG A 33 -3.28 -7.09 -8.65
N ASP A 34 -2.99 -7.90 -7.63
CA ASP A 34 -4.02 -8.42 -6.74
C ASP A 34 -3.94 -7.73 -5.37
N ALA A 35 -2.81 -7.91 -4.69
CA ALA A 35 -2.67 -7.54 -3.28
C ALA A 35 -2.46 -6.03 -3.05
N GLY A 36 -1.73 -5.36 -3.96
CA GLY A 36 -1.49 -3.90 -3.90
C GLY A 36 -2.78 -3.07 -4.01
N PRO A 37 -3.58 -3.23 -5.08
CA PRO A 37 -4.86 -2.55 -5.22
C PRO A 37 -5.85 -2.84 -4.09
N GLN A 38 -5.90 -4.07 -3.56
CA GLN A 38 -6.79 -4.45 -2.45
C GLN A 38 -6.50 -3.66 -1.16
N ALA A 39 -5.23 -3.54 -0.77
CA ALA A 39 -4.85 -2.78 0.43
C ALA A 39 -5.13 -1.28 0.29
N VAL A 40 -5.07 -0.75 -0.94
CA VAL A 40 -5.45 0.64 -1.23
C VAL A 40 -6.96 0.82 -1.19
N ALA A 41 -7.73 -0.09 -1.78
CA ALA A 41 -9.19 -0.03 -1.80
C ALA A 41 -9.79 -0.08 -0.38
N THR A 42 -9.23 -0.91 0.51
CA THR A 42 -9.65 -0.99 1.91
C THR A 42 -9.28 0.26 2.72
N ALA A 43 -8.12 0.88 2.44
CA ALA A 43 -7.78 2.17 3.04
C ALA A 43 -8.71 3.31 2.53
N ASP A 44 -9.09 3.28 1.25
CA ASP A 44 -10.06 4.20 0.65
C ASP A 44 -11.45 4.04 1.25
N LEU A 45 -11.85 2.81 1.65
CA LEU A 45 -13.10 2.58 2.38
C LEU A 45 -13.13 3.34 3.71
N TYR A 46 -12.09 3.22 4.53
CA TYR A 46 -11.99 3.98 5.79
C TYR A 46 -12.12 5.49 5.52
N PHE A 47 -11.34 6.00 4.55
CA PHE A 47 -11.35 7.41 4.20
C PHE A 47 -12.75 7.87 3.80
N THR A 48 -13.41 7.10 2.94
CA THR A 48 -14.73 7.45 2.39
C THR A 48 -15.81 7.45 3.47
N LEU A 49 -15.80 6.45 4.36
CA LEU A 49 -16.71 6.40 5.51
C LEU A 49 -16.47 7.57 6.47
N GLY A 50 -15.19 7.88 6.75
CA GLY A 50 -14.81 8.99 7.62
C GLY A 50 -15.21 10.35 7.05
N ASP A 51 -15.01 10.58 5.75
CA ASP A 51 -15.40 11.82 5.07
C ASP A 51 -16.93 11.95 5.03
N MET A 52 -17.65 10.85 4.81
CA MET A 52 -19.11 10.84 4.84
C MET A 52 -19.65 11.38 6.18
N ASP A 53 -19.12 10.93 7.32
CA ASP A 53 -19.49 11.45 8.65
C ASP A 53 -18.99 12.88 8.90
N ALA A 54 -17.81 13.23 8.37
CA ALA A 54 -17.31 14.60 8.40
C ALA A 54 -18.25 15.58 7.69
N GLN A 55 -18.82 15.17 6.54
CA GLN A 55 -19.75 16.02 5.78
C GLN A 55 -21.09 16.17 6.49
N VAL A 56 -21.60 15.14 7.17
CA VAL A 56 -22.79 15.28 8.03
C VAL A 56 -22.52 16.32 9.13
N ALA A 57 -21.38 16.22 9.82
CA ALA A 57 -21.00 17.23 10.82
C ALA A 57 -20.93 18.65 10.24
N ASN A 58 -20.40 18.82 9.01
CA ASN A 58 -20.36 20.12 8.36
C ASN A 58 -21.76 20.66 8.05
N VAL A 59 -22.66 19.83 7.52
CA VAL A 59 -24.04 20.25 7.19
C VAL A 59 -24.78 20.69 8.45
N LEU A 60 -24.69 19.89 9.52
CA LEU A 60 -25.29 20.20 10.81
C LEU A 60 -24.66 21.43 11.48
N LEU A 61 -23.36 21.67 11.27
CA LEU A 61 -22.69 22.87 11.79
C LEU A 61 -23.11 24.15 11.04
N ILE A 62 -23.37 24.04 9.73
CA ILE A 62 -23.82 25.16 8.90
C ILE A 62 -25.27 25.55 9.23
N GLY A 63 -26.14 24.56 9.51
CA GLY A 63 -27.55 24.79 9.77
C GLY A 63 -28.26 25.45 8.58
N GLY A 64 -29.13 26.42 8.86
CA GLY A 64 -29.89 27.23 7.90
C GLY A 64 -29.30 28.61 7.60
N GLU A 65 -27.98 28.81 7.75
CA GLU A 65 -27.33 30.11 7.52
C GLU A 65 -27.33 30.48 6.02
N GLU A 66 -28.06 31.54 5.64
CA GLU A 66 -28.26 31.95 4.24
C GLU A 66 -26.94 32.17 3.49
N GLY A 67 -25.96 32.80 4.14
CA GLY A 67 -24.64 33.10 3.59
C GLY A 67 -23.75 31.87 3.35
N LEU A 68 -24.14 30.69 3.85
CA LEU A 68 -23.39 29.43 3.73
C LEU A 68 -24.17 28.34 2.96
N SER A 69 -25.24 28.73 2.26
CA SER A 69 -26.09 27.78 1.52
C SER A 69 -25.30 26.97 0.49
N ARG A 70 -24.32 27.58 -0.19
CA ARG A 70 -23.48 26.91 -1.20
C ARG A 70 -22.57 25.85 -0.57
N GLU A 71 -21.97 26.18 0.57
CA GLU A 71 -21.13 25.29 1.37
C GLU A 71 -21.95 24.11 1.89
N ARG A 72 -23.19 24.37 2.34
CA ARG A 72 -24.13 23.33 2.80
C ARG A 72 -24.45 22.35 1.68
N GLU A 73 -24.81 22.86 0.50
CA GLU A 73 -25.06 22.02 -0.67
C GLU A 73 -23.81 21.26 -1.13
N ALA A 74 -22.63 21.89 -1.09
CA ALA A 74 -21.38 21.23 -1.43
C ALA A 74 -21.04 20.07 -0.48
N ALA A 75 -21.28 20.25 0.83
CA ALA A 75 -21.14 19.21 1.83
C ALA A 75 -22.13 18.06 1.60
N LEU A 76 -23.41 18.36 1.33
CA LEU A 76 -24.42 17.35 0.96
C LEU A 76 -24.06 16.58 -0.31
N ARG A 77 -23.64 17.28 -1.37
CA ARG A 77 -23.18 16.63 -2.60
C ARG A 77 -21.98 15.73 -2.35
N THR A 78 -21.08 16.13 -1.45
CA THR A 78 -19.90 15.34 -1.10
C THR A 78 -20.31 14.12 -0.28
N TYR A 79 -21.21 14.26 0.70
CA TYR A 79 -21.82 13.15 1.43
C TYR A 79 -22.40 12.09 0.48
N GLU A 80 -23.24 12.48 -0.47
CA GLU A 80 -23.85 11.54 -1.43
C GLU A 80 -22.79 10.81 -2.29
N ARG A 81 -21.80 11.55 -2.83
CA ARG A 81 -20.69 10.92 -3.58
C ARG A 81 -19.89 9.94 -2.73
N ARG A 82 -19.69 10.24 -1.44
CA ARG A 82 -18.97 9.34 -0.51
C ARG A 82 -19.81 8.13 -0.14
N ARG A 83 -21.12 8.28 0.04
CA ARG A 83 -22.02 7.14 0.26
C ARG A 83 -21.93 6.13 -0.89
N ASP A 84 -22.00 6.62 -2.12
CA ASP A 84 -21.93 5.77 -3.31
C ASP A 84 -20.53 5.12 -3.44
N ALA A 85 -19.46 5.89 -3.18
CA ALA A 85 -18.09 5.38 -3.19
C ALA A 85 -17.83 4.35 -2.07
N ALA A 86 -18.41 4.52 -0.88
CA ALA A 86 -18.27 3.57 0.22
C ALA A 86 -18.96 2.25 -0.11
N SER A 87 -20.15 2.33 -0.73
CA SER A 87 -20.89 1.16 -1.21
C SER A 87 -20.11 0.40 -2.28
N ALA A 88 -19.52 1.10 -3.25
CA ALA A 88 -18.67 0.49 -4.28
C ALA A 88 -17.41 -0.15 -3.69
N ALA A 89 -16.73 0.53 -2.76
CA ALA A 89 -15.54 0.00 -2.08
C ALA A 89 -15.87 -1.24 -1.23
N LEU A 90 -17.04 -1.31 -0.60
CA LEU A 90 -17.49 -2.48 0.15
C LEU A 90 -17.77 -3.68 -0.74
N LEU A 91 -18.42 -3.47 -1.89
CA LEU A 91 -18.65 -4.54 -2.88
C LEU A 91 -17.31 -5.07 -3.41
N GLN A 92 -16.39 -4.17 -3.74
CA GLN A 92 -15.04 -4.57 -4.16
C GLN A 92 -14.29 -5.33 -3.06
N ALA A 93 -14.39 -4.90 -1.80
CA ALA A 93 -13.77 -5.61 -0.68
C ALA A 93 -14.41 -7.00 -0.49
N ALA A 94 -15.72 -7.13 -0.66
CA ALA A 94 -16.43 -8.41 -0.59
C ALA A 94 -15.92 -9.39 -1.66
N ASP A 95 -15.75 -8.93 -2.90
CA ASP A 95 -15.24 -9.75 -4.01
C ASP A 95 -13.80 -10.21 -3.77
N LEU A 96 -12.99 -9.37 -3.12
CA LEU A 96 -11.56 -9.62 -2.86
C LEU A 96 -11.31 -10.49 -1.61
N THR A 97 -12.31 -10.64 -0.74
CA THR A 97 -12.21 -11.40 0.51
C THR A 97 -12.01 -12.92 0.26
N GLY A 98 -12.44 -13.43 -0.90
CA GLY A 98 -12.40 -14.86 -1.20
C GLY A 98 -13.20 -15.69 -0.18
N ASP A 99 -12.64 -16.83 0.24
CA ASP A 99 -13.30 -17.81 1.12
C ASP A 99 -13.04 -17.59 2.62
N ASP A 100 -12.43 -16.46 3.04
CA ASP A 100 -12.17 -16.22 4.47
C ASP A 100 -13.47 -15.87 5.22
N PRO A 101 -13.95 -16.75 6.13
CA PRO A 101 -15.20 -16.53 6.83
C PRO A 101 -15.15 -15.37 7.84
N ALA A 102 -13.97 -14.96 8.32
CA ALA A 102 -13.81 -13.84 9.24
C ALA A 102 -13.91 -12.50 8.51
N GLU A 103 -13.19 -12.33 7.41
CA GLU A 103 -13.28 -11.14 6.57
C GLU A 103 -14.69 -10.97 5.99
N GLN A 104 -15.34 -12.06 5.54
CA GLN A 104 -16.73 -12.01 5.05
C GLN A 104 -17.72 -11.54 6.13
N ARG A 105 -17.49 -11.89 7.41
CA ARG A 105 -18.30 -11.39 8.53
C ARG A 105 -18.04 -9.89 8.73
N THR A 106 -16.77 -9.47 8.71
CA THR A 106 -16.39 -8.06 8.86
C THR A 106 -17.04 -7.19 7.76
N VAL A 107 -17.02 -7.62 6.50
CA VAL A 107 -17.68 -6.91 5.39
C VAL A 107 -19.20 -6.81 5.62
N ARG A 108 -19.85 -7.93 5.99
CA ARG A 108 -21.30 -7.94 6.30
C ARG A 108 -21.67 -7.02 7.46
N ASP A 109 -20.84 -6.99 8.50
CA ASP A 109 -21.01 -6.12 9.64
C ASP A 109 -20.89 -4.63 9.26
N VAL A 110 -19.92 -4.29 8.41
CA VAL A 110 -19.75 -2.92 7.92
C VAL A 110 -20.94 -2.50 7.04
N LEU A 111 -21.42 -3.39 6.16
CA LEU A 111 -22.63 -3.14 5.36
C LEU A 111 -23.86 -2.88 6.25
N SER A 112 -24.11 -3.75 7.24
CA SER A 112 -25.24 -3.60 8.17
C SER A 112 -25.12 -2.31 8.99
N GLY A 113 -23.92 -2.02 9.51
CA GLY A 113 -23.69 -0.79 10.27
C GLY A 113 -23.81 0.47 9.41
N LEU A 114 -23.40 0.43 8.15
CA LEU A 114 -23.55 1.55 7.21
C LEU A 114 -25.02 1.90 7.00
N SER A 115 -25.90 0.91 6.76
CA SER A 115 -27.34 1.17 6.63
C SER A 115 -27.94 1.77 7.91
N ARG A 116 -27.51 1.31 9.09
CA ARG A 116 -27.95 1.89 10.38
C ARG A 116 -27.47 3.34 10.54
N TYR A 117 -26.22 3.61 10.15
CA TYR A 117 -25.63 4.94 10.17
C TYR A 117 -26.39 5.90 9.24
N GLU A 118 -26.62 5.51 7.99
CA GLU A 118 -27.31 6.34 7.00
C GLU A 118 -28.71 6.73 7.46
N ARG A 119 -29.44 5.79 8.09
CA ARG A 119 -30.74 6.08 8.69
C ARG A 119 -30.66 7.16 9.77
N LEU A 120 -29.72 7.04 10.72
CA LEU A 120 -29.55 8.02 11.80
C LEU A 120 -29.09 9.37 11.28
N ALA A 121 -28.17 9.38 10.31
CA ALA A 121 -27.69 10.60 9.66
C ALA A 121 -28.82 11.31 8.91
N ALA A 122 -29.62 10.58 8.13
CA ALA A 122 -30.76 11.13 7.42
C ALA A 122 -31.81 11.73 8.38
N GLU A 123 -32.10 11.05 9.49
CA GLU A 123 -33.00 11.56 10.53
C GLU A 123 -32.48 12.86 11.15
N ALA A 124 -31.19 12.90 11.51
CA ALA A 124 -30.55 14.10 12.03
C ALA A 124 -30.61 15.27 11.01
N LEU A 125 -30.33 15.01 9.73
CA LEU A 125 -30.36 16.02 8.66
C LEU A 125 -31.77 16.57 8.38
N VAL A 126 -32.81 15.74 8.52
CA VAL A 126 -34.20 16.17 8.37
C VAL A 126 -34.62 17.04 9.56
N LEU A 127 -34.26 16.63 10.78
CA LEU A 127 -34.57 17.38 11.99
C LEU A 127 -33.83 18.73 12.02
N ASP A 128 -32.55 18.73 11.65
CA ASP A 128 -31.71 19.91 11.45
C ASP A 128 -32.40 20.95 10.56
N ARG A 129 -32.82 20.52 9.36
CA ARG A 129 -33.48 21.38 8.38
C ARG A 129 -34.76 22.01 8.94
N ARG A 130 -35.53 21.27 9.75
CA ARG A 130 -36.76 21.78 10.38
C ARG A 130 -36.49 22.80 11.48
N SER A 131 -35.35 22.69 12.15
CA SER A 131 -35.01 23.60 13.25
C SER A 131 -34.64 25.01 12.80
N GLY A 132 -34.13 25.18 11.57
CA GLY A 132 -33.73 26.48 11.02
C GLY A 132 -32.66 27.19 11.83
N HIS A 133 -31.84 26.46 12.60
CA HIS A 133 -30.80 27.07 13.43
C HIS A 133 -29.71 27.73 12.58
N ARG A 134 -29.08 28.78 13.11
CA ARG A 134 -27.94 29.45 12.46
C ARG A 134 -26.65 28.67 12.65
N ALA A 135 -25.61 29.05 11.91
CA ALA A 135 -24.31 28.41 11.97
C ALA A 135 -23.77 28.30 13.41
N GLY A 136 -23.39 27.09 13.82
CA GLY A 136 -23.00 26.74 15.18
C GLY A 136 -23.63 25.44 15.67
N PRO A 137 -23.61 25.19 17.00
CA PRO A 137 -24.20 23.98 17.58
C PRO A 137 -25.69 23.85 17.23
N PRO A 138 -26.14 22.69 16.70
CA PRO A 138 -27.55 22.45 16.43
C PRO A 138 -28.33 22.19 17.74
N PRO A 139 -29.67 22.11 17.68
CA PRO A 139 -30.49 21.74 18.84
C PRO A 139 -30.07 20.41 19.47
N ALA A 140 -30.39 20.23 20.76
CA ALA A 140 -30.00 19.05 21.52
C ALA A 140 -30.48 17.74 20.89
N GLU A 141 -31.70 17.71 20.36
CA GLU A 141 -32.28 16.53 19.71
C GLU A 141 -31.49 16.11 18.45
N VAL A 142 -31.10 17.08 17.62
CA VAL A 142 -30.26 16.87 16.43
C VAL A 142 -28.88 16.37 16.83
N THR A 143 -28.28 17.01 17.85
CA THR A 143 -26.97 16.62 18.39
C THR A 143 -26.99 15.18 18.90
N GLU A 144 -28.05 14.77 19.58
CA GLU A 144 -28.15 13.42 20.15
C GLU A 144 -28.38 12.33 19.09
N LEU A 145 -29.12 12.63 18.02
CA LEU A 145 -29.19 11.74 16.86
C LEU A 145 -27.84 11.63 16.16
N TYR A 146 -27.15 12.76 15.96
CA TYR A 146 -25.83 12.78 15.35
C TYR A 146 -24.79 12.04 16.19
N ARG A 147 -24.83 12.16 17.53
CA ARG A 147 -23.96 11.39 18.45
C ARG A 147 -24.12 9.88 18.22
N ARG A 148 -25.35 9.38 18.16
CA ARG A 148 -25.61 7.96 17.87
C ARG A 148 -25.05 7.54 16.51
N ALA A 149 -25.19 8.38 15.48
CA ALA A 149 -24.63 8.12 14.15
C ALA A 149 -23.09 8.11 14.18
N THR A 150 -22.45 9.15 14.72
CA THR A 150 -20.99 9.25 14.73
C THR A 150 -20.34 8.25 15.68
N ASP A 151 -21.00 7.87 16.78
CA ASP A 151 -20.50 6.80 17.67
C ASP A 151 -20.52 5.45 16.95
N LEU A 152 -21.58 5.14 16.19
CA LEU A 152 -21.62 3.95 15.31
C LEU A 152 -20.50 3.99 14.25
N MET A 153 -20.28 5.15 13.62
CA MET A 153 -19.21 5.32 12.66
C MET A 153 -17.82 5.09 13.29
N ARG A 154 -17.55 5.74 14.43
CA ARG A 154 -16.22 5.79 15.07
C ARG A 154 -15.88 4.53 15.85
N LEU A 155 -16.87 3.90 16.49
CA LEU A 155 -16.64 2.77 17.40
C LEU A 155 -16.85 1.42 16.70
N GLU A 156 -17.65 1.36 15.64
CA GLU A 156 -17.90 0.10 14.91
C GLU A 156 -17.36 0.12 13.49
N LEU A 157 -17.75 1.08 12.66
CA LEU A 157 -17.49 1.03 11.22
C LEU A 157 -16.03 1.30 10.85
N LEU A 158 -15.46 2.41 11.31
CA LEU A 158 -14.09 2.79 11.01
C LEU A 158 -13.06 1.78 11.53
N PRO A 159 -13.16 1.24 12.77
CA PRO A 159 -12.26 0.18 13.23
C PRO A 159 -12.34 -1.09 12.35
N LYS A 160 -13.53 -1.51 11.94
CA LYS A 160 -13.70 -2.68 11.06
C LYS A 160 -13.11 -2.44 9.67
N ALA A 161 -13.36 -1.28 9.06
CA ALA A 161 -12.75 -0.90 7.79
C ALA A 161 -11.21 -0.83 7.88
N TYR A 162 -10.69 -0.35 9.01
CA TYR A 162 -9.25 -0.32 9.27
C TYR A 162 -8.66 -1.73 9.44
N ASN A 163 -9.37 -2.64 10.11
CA ASN A 163 -8.94 -4.04 10.27
C ASN A 163 -8.84 -4.75 8.92
N LEU A 164 -9.82 -4.57 8.02
CA LEU A 164 -9.74 -5.09 6.64
C LEU A 164 -8.48 -4.61 5.91
N THR A 165 -8.08 -3.35 6.14
CA THR A 165 -6.84 -2.79 5.59
C THR A 165 -5.59 -3.45 6.17
N LEU A 166 -5.57 -3.71 7.48
CA LEU A 166 -4.44 -4.36 8.15
C LEU A 166 -4.31 -5.84 7.77
N GLU A 167 -5.43 -6.56 7.68
CA GLU A 167 -5.48 -7.97 7.28
C GLU A 167 -5.00 -8.14 5.83
N SER A 168 -5.50 -7.30 4.92
CA SER A 168 -5.00 -7.22 3.53
C SER A 168 -3.49 -6.96 3.50
N GLY A 169 -3.00 -6.01 4.31
CA GLY A 169 -1.57 -5.71 4.40
C GLY A 169 -0.72 -6.88 4.93
N ALA A 170 -1.23 -7.63 5.91
CA ALA A 170 -0.57 -8.81 6.46
C ALA A 170 -0.53 -9.96 5.45
N LEU A 171 -1.61 -10.16 4.68
CA LEU A 171 -1.65 -11.13 3.60
C LEU A 171 -0.59 -10.82 2.54
N VAL A 172 -0.50 -9.55 2.08
CA VAL A 172 0.54 -9.12 1.13
C VAL A 172 1.94 -9.40 1.66
N ARG A 173 2.15 -9.14 2.96
CA ARG A 173 3.44 -9.36 3.63
C ARG A 173 3.85 -10.83 3.64
N ARG A 174 2.94 -11.72 4.02
CA ARG A 174 3.18 -13.17 4.05
C ARG A 174 3.44 -13.71 2.65
N THR A 175 2.58 -13.38 1.68
CA THR A 175 2.75 -13.79 0.29
C THR A 175 4.08 -13.31 -0.29
N TYR A 176 4.52 -12.10 0.03
CA TYR A 176 5.84 -11.61 -0.36
C TYR A 176 6.98 -12.44 0.27
N GLU A 177 6.91 -12.73 1.57
CA GLU A 177 7.95 -13.46 2.28
C GLU A 177 8.10 -14.90 1.79
N ASP A 178 6.97 -15.59 1.56
CA ASP A 178 6.93 -16.95 1.02
C ASP A 178 7.53 -16.98 -0.39
N ARG A 179 7.03 -16.13 -1.30
CA ARG A 179 7.52 -16.11 -2.68
C ARG A 179 8.98 -15.67 -2.79
N ARG A 180 9.44 -14.74 -1.95
CA ARG A 180 10.85 -14.36 -1.90
C ARG A 180 11.72 -15.52 -1.46
N ARG A 181 11.26 -16.31 -0.48
CA ARG A 181 11.97 -17.52 -0.04
C ARG A 181 12.07 -18.52 -1.18
N ASP A 182 10.99 -18.76 -1.92
CA ASP A 182 10.97 -19.68 -3.07
C ASP A 182 11.96 -19.24 -4.15
N VAL A 183 11.99 -17.94 -4.48
CA VAL A 183 12.97 -17.38 -5.44
C VAL A 183 14.42 -17.56 -4.96
N LEU A 184 14.70 -17.39 -3.67
CA LEU A 184 16.03 -17.60 -3.10
C LEU A 184 16.44 -19.07 -3.08
N VAL A 185 15.51 -19.97 -2.76
CA VAL A 185 15.71 -21.43 -2.81
C VAL A 185 15.98 -21.85 -4.25
N ALA A 186 15.15 -21.41 -5.20
CA ALA A 186 15.35 -21.69 -6.61
C ALA A 186 16.71 -21.17 -7.11
N ARG A 187 17.14 -19.97 -6.69
CA ARG A 187 18.48 -19.45 -7.00
C ARG A 187 19.59 -20.34 -6.45
N ALA A 188 19.49 -20.79 -5.20
CA ALA A 188 20.47 -21.67 -4.59
C ALA A 188 20.52 -23.03 -5.32
N VAL A 189 19.36 -23.61 -5.63
CA VAL A 189 19.25 -24.88 -6.37
C VAL A 189 19.83 -24.74 -7.77
N SER A 190 19.50 -23.69 -8.52
CA SER A 190 20.04 -23.46 -9.87
C SER A 190 21.55 -23.23 -9.86
N LEU A 191 22.09 -22.55 -8.84
CA LEU A 191 23.54 -22.38 -8.67
C LEU A 191 24.23 -23.73 -8.41
N VAL A 192 23.71 -24.53 -7.49
CA VAL A 192 24.26 -25.87 -7.19
C VAL A 192 24.16 -26.78 -8.41
N ALA A 193 23.02 -26.80 -9.10
CA ALA A 193 22.83 -27.58 -10.32
C ALA A 193 23.77 -27.14 -11.45
N GLY A 194 24.00 -25.82 -11.61
CA GLY A 194 24.95 -25.28 -12.59
C GLY A 194 26.40 -25.67 -12.27
N LEU A 195 26.79 -25.64 -10.98
CA LEU A 195 28.11 -26.10 -10.54
C LEU A 195 28.30 -27.61 -10.74
N LEU A 196 27.27 -28.42 -10.45
CA LEU A 196 27.29 -29.86 -10.70
C LEU A 196 27.38 -30.19 -12.20
N LEU A 197 26.65 -29.46 -13.05
CA LEU A 197 26.74 -29.58 -14.51
C LEU A 197 28.15 -29.23 -15.00
N ALA A 198 28.72 -28.12 -14.54
CA ALA A 198 30.08 -27.72 -14.87
C ALA A 198 31.10 -28.78 -14.43
N GLY A 199 30.97 -29.29 -13.19
CA GLY A 199 31.81 -30.38 -12.67
C GLY A 199 31.71 -31.66 -13.50
N ALA A 200 30.50 -32.06 -13.92
CA ALA A 200 30.29 -33.22 -14.77
C ALA A 200 30.91 -33.05 -16.17
N LEU A 201 30.80 -31.85 -16.77
CA LEU A 201 31.41 -31.53 -18.06
C LEU A 201 32.94 -31.51 -17.98
N VAL A 202 33.51 -30.94 -16.91
CA VAL A 202 34.96 -30.98 -16.65
C VAL A 202 35.44 -32.42 -16.46
N ALA A 203 34.75 -33.22 -15.64
CA ALA A 203 35.09 -34.62 -15.42
C ALA A 203 35.02 -35.43 -16.73
N LEU A 204 34.01 -35.18 -17.58
CA LEU A 204 33.89 -35.81 -18.89
C LEU A 204 35.04 -35.40 -19.82
N GLN A 205 35.44 -34.13 -19.80
CA GLN A 205 36.55 -33.63 -20.60
C GLN A 205 37.90 -34.21 -20.15
N VAL A 206 38.14 -34.30 -18.84
CA VAL A 206 39.34 -34.92 -18.24
C VAL A 206 39.39 -36.42 -18.55
N TYR A 207 38.26 -37.13 -18.40
CA TYR A 207 38.18 -38.56 -18.71
C TYR A 207 38.51 -38.85 -20.18
N LEU A 208 37.95 -38.07 -21.10
CA LEU A 208 38.23 -38.22 -22.53
C LEU A 208 39.68 -37.85 -22.86
N ALA A 209 40.23 -36.80 -22.25
CA ALA A 209 41.62 -36.40 -22.47
C ALA A 209 42.60 -37.46 -21.96
N ALA A 210 42.38 -38.01 -20.76
CA ALA A 210 43.21 -39.04 -20.16
C ALA A 210 43.13 -40.37 -20.94
N ARG A 211 41.93 -40.79 -21.37
CA ARG A 211 41.74 -42.08 -22.05
C ARG A 211 42.17 -42.05 -23.52
N PHE A 212 41.98 -40.93 -24.22
CA PHE A 212 42.20 -40.82 -25.67
C PHE A 212 43.38 -39.92 -26.07
N ARG A 213 44.17 -39.40 -25.11
CA ARG A 213 45.40 -38.60 -25.33
C ARG A 213 45.22 -37.36 -26.24
N ARG A 214 44.00 -36.81 -26.33
CA ARG A 214 43.70 -35.55 -27.05
C ARG A 214 43.37 -34.44 -26.05
N LEU A 215 43.97 -33.28 -26.22
CA LEU A 215 43.98 -32.22 -25.21
C LEU A 215 42.61 -31.53 -25.02
N LEU A 216 41.80 -31.32 -26.07
CA LEU A 216 40.53 -30.58 -25.97
C LEU A 216 39.48 -31.09 -26.96
N ASN A 217 38.25 -31.35 -26.48
CA ASN A 217 37.07 -31.56 -27.33
C ASN A 217 36.32 -30.23 -27.46
N PRO A 218 36.36 -29.57 -28.63
CA PRO A 218 35.79 -28.23 -28.79
C PRO A 218 34.28 -28.19 -28.51
N ALA A 219 33.55 -29.27 -28.78
CA ALA A 219 32.11 -29.34 -28.49
C ALA A 219 31.82 -29.34 -26.97
N LEU A 220 32.65 -30.04 -26.17
CA LEU A 220 32.50 -30.05 -24.71
C LEU A 220 32.98 -28.74 -24.07
N ALA A 221 34.03 -28.12 -24.62
CA ALA A 221 34.46 -26.79 -24.19
C ALA A 221 33.38 -25.73 -24.43
N LEU A 222 32.72 -25.77 -25.61
CA LEU A 222 31.56 -24.91 -25.90
C LEU A 222 30.36 -25.23 -24.99
N ALA A 223 30.10 -26.50 -24.70
CA ALA A 223 29.05 -26.89 -23.75
C ALA A 223 29.31 -26.35 -22.34
N LEU A 224 30.57 -26.38 -21.87
CA LEU A 224 30.97 -25.84 -20.57
C LEU A 224 30.85 -24.31 -20.53
N ALA A 225 31.32 -23.61 -21.57
CA ALA A 225 31.17 -22.17 -21.68
C ALA A 225 29.69 -21.76 -21.71
N GLY A 226 28.87 -22.47 -22.49
CA GLY A 226 27.42 -22.28 -22.55
C GLY A 226 26.75 -22.50 -21.19
N ALA A 227 27.09 -23.58 -20.48
CA ALA A 227 26.59 -23.87 -19.14
C ALA A 227 26.97 -22.78 -18.13
N ALA A 228 28.20 -22.28 -18.18
CA ALA A 228 28.66 -21.20 -17.31
C ALA A 228 27.90 -19.88 -17.57
N VAL A 229 27.75 -19.49 -18.85
CA VAL A 229 26.97 -18.30 -19.24
C VAL A 229 25.53 -18.43 -18.78
N LEU A 230 24.90 -19.57 -19.03
CA LEU A 230 23.49 -19.79 -18.73
C LEU A 230 23.23 -19.83 -17.21
N THR A 231 24.16 -20.39 -16.43
CA THR A 231 24.13 -20.36 -14.95
C THR A 231 24.31 -18.94 -14.42
N ALA A 232 25.28 -18.17 -14.94
CA ALA A 232 25.51 -16.79 -14.53
C ALA A 232 24.29 -15.91 -14.85
N ALA A 233 23.71 -16.10 -16.03
CA ALA A 233 22.55 -15.35 -16.51
C ALA A 233 21.30 -15.67 -15.65
N ALA A 234 21.05 -16.94 -15.33
CA ALA A 234 19.96 -17.36 -14.45
C ALA A 234 20.14 -16.82 -13.01
N SER A 235 21.36 -16.91 -12.46
CA SER A 235 21.66 -16.39 -11.11
C SER A 235 21.54 -14.86 -11.03
N GLY A 236 21.99 -14.15 -12.06
CA GLY A 236 21.85 -12.70 -12.18
C GLY A 236 20.38 -12.26 -12.28
N LEU A 237 19.57 -12.99 -13.05
CA LEU A 237 18.13 -12.74 -13.16
C LEU A 237 17.43 -12.91 -11.81
N LEU A 238 17.59 -14.06 -11.16
CA LEU A 238 16.94 -14.35 -9.87
C LEU A 238 17.43 -13.39 -8.75
N GLY A 239 18.72 -13.02 -8.78
CA GLY A 239 19.28 -12.04 -7.85
C GLY A 239 18.72 -10.63 -8.06
N GLY A 240 18.65 -10.16 -9.30
CA GLY A 240 18.04 -8.87 -9.65
C GLY A 240 16.55 -8.81 -9.31
N GLN A 241 15.83 -9.93 -9.41
CA GLN A 241 14.42 -10.04 -9.06
C GLN A 241 14.16 -9.96 -7.57
N ALA A 242 14.92 -10.67 -6.74
CA ALA A 242 14.79 -10.59 -5.28
C ALA A 242 14.95 -9.15 -4.78
N GLU A 243 15.85 -8.40 -5.41
CA GLU A 243 16.09 -6.99 -5.14
C GLU A 243 14.96 -6.09 -5.66
N GLN A 244 14.44 -6.34 -6.87
CA GLN A 244 13.28 -5.62 -7.41
C GLN A 244 12.02 -5.85 -6.58
N LEU A 245 11.79 -7.09 -6.13
CA LEU A 245 10.70 -7.44 -5.21
C LEU A 245 10.85 -6.66 -3.89
N ARG A 246 12.06 -6.60 -3.32
CA ARG A 246 12.33 -5.79 -2.12
C ARG A 246 12.02 -4.31 -2.34
N ARG A 247 12.52 -3.69 -3.41
CA ARG A 247 12.21 -2.28 -3.69
C ARG A 247 10.72 -2.05 -3.93
N ALA A 248 10.05 -2.92 -4.68
CA ALA A 248 8.62 -2.83 -4.93
C ALA A 248 7.81 -2.87 -3.62
N ARG A 249 8.21 -3.72 -2.67
CA ARG A 249 7.60 -3.83 -1.35
C ARG A 249 7.93 -2.63 -0.45
N ASP A 250 9.21 -2.34 -0.26
CA ASP A 250 9.69 -1.33 0.69
C ASP A 250 9.45 0.11 0.20
N GLU A 251 9.74 0.43 -1.07
CA GLU A 251 9.64 1.79 -1.67
C GLU A 251 8.27 2.07 -2.32
N GLY A 252 7.50 1.02 -2.62
CA GLY A 252 6.19 1.11 -3.26
C GLY A 252 5.04 0.84 -2.28
N PHE A 253 4.71 -0.44 -2.11
CA PHE A 253 3.53 -0.89 -1.34
C PHE A 253 3.50 -0.31 0.08
N ASP A 254 4.61 -0.40 0.80
CA ASP A 254 4.68 0.01 2.20
C ASP A 254 4.51 1.53 2.37
N HIS A 255 5.02 2.33 1.43
CA HIS A 255 4.77 3.78 1.44
C HIS A 255 3.33 4.10 1.10
N VAL A 256 2.77 3.48 0.06
CA VAL A 256 1.38 3.68 -0.34
C VAL A 256 0.44 3.34 0.82
N LEU A 257 0.62 2.20 1.47
CA LEU A 257 -0.21 1.78 2.60
C LEU A 257 -0.09 2.75 3.79
N ALA A 258 1.14 3.15 4.17
CA ALA A 258 1.36 4.07 5.28
C ALA A 258 0.74 5.46 5.02
N LEU A 259 0.92 5.99 3.81
CA LEU A 259 0.40 7.30 3.42
C LEU A 259 -1.13 7.27 3.26
N SER A 260 -1.71 6.20 2.73
CA SER A 260 -3.17 6.03 2.69
C SER A 260 -3.77 5.93 4.10
N ARG A 261 -3.08 5.25 5.03
CA ARG A 261 -3.47 5.24 6.46
C ARG A 261 -3.35 6.63 7.10
N ALA A 262 -2.32 7.40 6.75
CA ALA A 262 -2.17 8.78 7.20
C ALA A 262 -3.31 9.67 6.68
N ARG A 263 -3.72 9.47 5.43
CA ARG A 263 -4.88 10.15 4.82
C ARG A 263 -6.18 9.82 5.54
N ALA A 264 -6.41 8.54 5.79
CA ALA A 264 -7.52 8.03 6.58
C ALA A 264 -7.56 8.65 8.00
N LYS A 265 -6.42 8.77 8.67
CA LYS A 265 -6.38 9.49 9.97
C LYS A 265 -6.63 10.99 9.80
N GLY A 266 -6.11 11.60 8.74
CA GLY A 266 -6.32 13.01 8.42
C GLY A 266 -7.80 13.39 8.33
N ILE A 267 -8.63 12.57 7.70
CA ILE A 267 -10.07 12.86 7.62
C ILE A 267 -10.75 12.82 8.99
N GLY A 268 -10.30 11.94 9.88
CA GLY A 268 -10.73 11.91 11.28
C GLY A 268 -10.42 13.23 12.00
N VAL A 269 -9.19 13.72 11.83
CA VAL A 269 -8.72 14.98 12.44
C VAL A 269 -9.56 16.16 11.95
N GLN A 270 -9.83 16.24 10.65
CA GLN A 270 -10.70 17.28 10.07
C GLN A 270 -12.14 17.19 10.59
N ALA A 271 -12.67 15.98 10.71
CA ALA A 271 -14.01 15.74 11.20
C ALA A 271 -14.13 16.12 12.68
N ASP A 272 -13.12 15.83 13.50
CA ASP A 272 -13.10 16.20 14.92
C ASP A 272 -13.06 17.72 15.14
N GLN A 273 -12.52 18.51 14.21
CA GLN A 273 -12.69 19.98 14.25
C GLN A 273 -14.17 20.40 14.11
N SER A 274 -14.90 19.76 13.20
CA SER A 274 -16.33 20.05 13.02
C SER A 274 -17.12 19.61 14.24
N ARG A 275 -16.83 18.43 14.78
CA ARG A 275 -17.50 17.89 15.98
C ARG A 275 -17.20 18.74 17.23
N PHE A 276 -15.98 19.24 17.37
CA PHE A 276 -15.60 20.16 18.46
C PHE A 276 -16.44 21.47 18.46
N LEU A 277 -16.80 21.96 17.27
CA LEU A 277 -17.68 23.12 17.11
C LEU A 277 -19.16 22.77 17.25
N LEU A 278 -19.56 21.60 16.76
CA LEU A 278 -20.94 21.12 16.71
C LEU A 278 -21.46 20.68 18.09
N ASP A 279 -20.65 19.98 18.87
CA ASP A 279 -21.05 19.39 20.15
C ASP A 279 -20.17 19.87 21.31
N PRO A 280 -20.53 21.02 21.92
CA PRO A 280 -19.79 21.60 23.04
C PRO A 280 -19.60 20.66 24.25
N ALA A 281 -20.53 19.73 24.47
CA ALA A 281 -20.52 18.86 25.65
C ALA A 281 -19.49 17.72 25.55
N ARG A 282 -19.02 17.38 24.34
CA ARG A 282 -17.99 16.35 24.09
C ARG A 282 -16.67 16.95 23.56
N ARG A 283 -16.42 18.25 23.76
CA ARG A 283 -15.22 18.95 23.25
C ARG A 283 -13.91 18.27 23.65
N ASP A 284 -13.78 17.87 24.91
CA ASP A 284 -12.55 17.24 25.41
C ASP A 284 -12.29 15.91 24.70
N THR A 285 -13.35 15.12 24.45
CA THR A 285 -13.25 13.87 23.69
C THR A 285 -12.78 14.09 22.26
N TYR A 286 -13.28 15.13 21.57
CA TYR A 286 -12.83 15.45 20.21
C TYR A 286 -11.44 16.07 20.18
N GLU A 287 -11.04 16.80 21.23
CA GLU A 287 -9.68 17.31 21.38
C GLU A 287 -8.67 16.18 21.55
N GLN A 288 -8.97 15.21 22.42
CA GLN A 288 -8.13 14.04 22.62
C GLN A 288 -8.03 13.20 21.35
N ALA A 289 -9.17 12.90 20.70
CA ALA A 289 -9.18 12.14 19.44
C ALA A 289 -8.41 12.85 18.32
N TYR A 290 -8.52 14.18 18.21
CA TYR A 290 -7.74 15.00 17.29
C TYR A 290 -6.23 14.85 17.55
N LEU A 291 -5.81 14.91 18.82
CA LEU A 291 -4.40 14.77 19.20
C LEU A 291 -3.88 13.37 18.87
N ASP A 292 -4.57 12.32 19.31
CA ASP A 292 -4.18 10.93 19.10
C ASP A 292 -4.03 10.62 17.59
N GLN A 293 -5.00 11.07 16.78
CA GLN A 293 -4.94 10.89 15.33
C GLN A 293 -3.83 11.73 14.69
N SER A 294 -3.63 12.97 15.13
CA SER A 294 -2.56 13.82 14.62
C SER A 294 -1.18 13.23 14.92
N GLN A 295 -0.95 12.74 16.14
CA GLN A 295 0.28 12.04 16.54
C GLN A 295 0.50 10.74 15.75
N SER A 296 -0.57 10.05 15.35
CA SER A 296 -0.44 8.87 14.47
C SER A 296 0.07 9.23 13.06
N ILE A 297 -0.25 10.43 12.56
CA ILE A 297 0.19 10.93 11.24
C ILE A 297 1.64 11.41 11.34
N VAL A 298 1.89 12.37 12.23
CA VAL A 298 3.21 12.92 12.52
C VAL A 298 3.41 12.88 14.03
N TYR A 299 4.23 11.95 14.49
CA TYR A 299 4.51 11.84 15.91
C TYR A 299 5.58 12.84 16.32
N VAL A 300 5.23 13.64 17.33
CA VAL A 300 6.14 14.45 18.13
C VAL A 300 5.73 14.29 19.60
N PRO A 301 6.70 14.22 20.53
CA PRO A 301 6.40 14.11 21.96
C PRO A 301 5.65 15.36 22.42
N ALA A 302 4.44 15.17 22.91
CA ALA A 302 3.56 16.22 23.40
C ALA A 302 2.52 15.63 24.34
N ASP A 303 2.34 16.27 25.50
CA ASP A 303 1.38 15.86 26.54
C ASP A 303 0.01 16.52 26.39
N SER A 304 -0.07 17.58 25.57
CA SER A 304 -1.30 18.28 25.26
C SER A 304 -1.36 18.71 23.79
N LEU A 305 -2.56 19.03 23.30
CA LEU A 305 -2.72 19.53 21.94
C LEU A 305 -2.02 20.88 21.72
N GLY A 306 -1.95 21.72 22.76
CA GLY A 306 -1.19 22.97 22.71
C GLY A 306 0.31 22.74 22.52
N ASP A 307 0.87 21.73 23.20
CA ASP A 307 2.27 21.33 23.06
C ASP A 307 2.54 20.73 21.68
N TYR A 308 1.62 19.90 21.21
CA TYR A 308 1.69 19.29 19.89
C TYR A 308 1.73 20.35 18.78
N HIS A 309 0.86 21.36 18.82
CA HIS A 309 0.90 22.47 17.85
C HIS A 309 2.23 23.22 17.84
N ARG A 310 2.84 23.43 19.02
CA ARG A 310 4.16 24.08 19.12
C ARG A 310 5.28 23.20 18.57
N ALA A 311 5.27 21.92 18.92
CA ALA A 311 6.25 20.94 18.47
C ALA A 311 6.21 20.76 16.95
N VAL A 312 5.02 20.60 16.35
CA VAL A 312 4.86 20.47 14.90
C VAL A 312 5.28 21.73 14.14
N ALA A 313 5.00 22.92 14.68
CA ALA A 313 5.37 24.18 14.05
C ALA A 313 6.90 24.38 13.97
N GLY A 314 7.65 23.86 14.95
CA GLY A 314 9.12 23.92 15.00
C GLY A 314 9.82 22.67 14.49
N ALA A 315 9.09 21.64 14.07
CA ALA A 315 9.68 20.38 13.67
C ALA A 315 10.40 20.52 12.32
N ASP A 316 11.71 20.33 12.33
CA ASP A 316 12.48 20.01 11.13
C ASP A 316 12.23 18.54 10.79
N GLY A 317 11.81 18.24 9.56
CA GLY A 317 11.29 16.94 9.14
C GLY A 317 12.22 15.75 9.36
N SER A 318 13.49 16.01 9.72
CA SER A 318 14.57 15.04 9.92
C SER A 318 14.35 14.08 11.10
N ARG A 319 13.54 14.43 12.10
CA ARG A 319 13.27 13.60 13.30
C ARG A 319 11.80 13.18 13.48
N LEU A 320 10.98 13.37 12.45
CA LEU A 320 9.57 13.01 12.55
C LEU A 320 9.40 11.47 12.60
N LEU A 321 8.42 11.04 13.38
CA LEU A 321 7.94 9.67 13.49
C LEU A 321 6.47 9.61 13.04
N GLY A 322 5.81 8.45 13.18
CA GLY A 322 4.43 8.25 12.74
C GLY A 322 4.33 7.84 11.27
N LEU A 323 3.09 7.70 10.80
CA LEU A 323 2.78 7.14 9.48
C LEU A 323 3.46 7.89 8.32
N VAL A 324 3.57 9.22 8.43
CA VAL A 324 4.28 10.05 7.44
C VAL A 324 5.76 10.20 7.82
N GLY A 325 6.06 10.52 9.08
CA GLY A 325 7.40 10.89 9.53
C GLY A 325 8.47 9.82 9.27
N GLU A 326 8.16 8.55 9.55
CA GLU A 326 9.10 7.45 9.29
C GLU A 326 9.40 7.26 7.80
N ARG A 327 8.40 7.52 6.94
CA ARG A 327 8.49 7.27 5.50
C ARG A 327 9.20 8.36 4.73
N VAL A 328 9.24 9.56 5.29
CA VAL A 328 9.88 10.72 4.67
C VAL A 328 11.25 11.02 5.26
N ARG A 329 11.72 10.23 6.22
CA ARG A 329 13.04 10.38 6.84
C ARG A 329 14.15 10.30 5.78
N GLY A 330 15.04 11.29 5.77
CA GLY A 330 16.11 11.41 4.77
C GLY A 330 15.64 11.90 3.39
N ARG A 331 14.33 12.09 3.18
CA ARG A 331 13.72 12.56 1.92
C ARG A 331 13.01 13.90 2.09
N THR A 332 13.24 14.60 3.20
CA THR A 332 12.63 15.91 3.53
C THR A 332 12.99 17.01 2.54
N GLY A 333 14.07 16.83 1.78
CA GLY A 333 14.46 17.71 0.68
C GLY A 333 13.65 17.52 -0.61
N GLU A 334 12.90 16.42 -0.75
CA GLU A 334 12.05 16.18 -1.91
C GLU A 334 10.85 17.13 -1.92
N PRO A 335 10.55 17.81 -3.05
CA PRO A 335 9.44 18.77 -3.12
C PRO A 335 8.10 18.20 -2.64
N ALA A 336 7.72 17.01 -3.11
CA ALA A 336 6.45 16.38 -2.74
C ALA A 336 6.34 16.10 -1.23
N VAL A 337 7.42 15.68 -0.60
CA VAL A 337 7.48 15.46 0.86
C VAL A 337 7.34 16.79 1.60
N ARG A 338 8.07 17.83 1.15
CA ARG A 338 8.01 19.16 1.74
C ARG A 338 6.61 19.75 1.68
N ASP A 339 5.89 19.53 0.57
CA ASP A 339 4.53 20.00 0.38
C ASP A 339 3.56 19.35 1.38
N VAL A 340 3.68 18.03 1.60
CA VAL A 340 2.89 17.31 2.62
C VAL A 340 3.15 17.86 4.02
N LEU A 341 4.43 18.00 4.41
CA LEU A 341 4.80 18.48 5.74
C LEU A 341 4.35 19.94 5.97
N THR A 342 4.58 20.81 4.99
CA THR A 342 4.19 22.21 5.05
C THR A 342 2.67 22.37 5.08
N GLY A 343 1.96 21.56 4.29
CA GLY A 343 0.50 21.48 4.29
C GLY A 343 -0.03 21.07 5.67
N PHE A 344 0.53 20.00 6.25
CA PHE A 344 0.15 19.51 7.57
C PHE A 344 0.40 20.56 8.66
N GLN A 345 1.59 21.17 8.70
CA GLN A 345 1.91 22.26 9.62
C GLN A 345 0.95 23.44 9.45
N GLY A 346 0.60 23.79 8.21
CA GLY A 346 -0.37 24.83 7.89
C GLY A 346 -1.75 24.53 8.46
N PHE A 347 -2.22 23.28 8.32
CA PHE A 347 -3.49 22.83 8.88
C PHE A 347 -3.49 22.87 10.42
N GLN A 348 -2.43 22.39 11.07
CA GLN A 348 -2.28 22.43 12.54
C GLN A 348 -2.26 23.87 13.09
N ARG A 349 -1.66 24.82 12.37
CA ARG A 349 -1.74 26.25 12.73
C ARG A 349 -3.17 26.78 12.68
N ARG A 350 -3.97 26.36 11.69
CA ARG A 350 -5.39 26.78 11.58
C ARG A 350 -6.26 26.17 12.66
N ASP A 351 -5.97 24.93 13.07
CA ASP A 351 -6.65 24.32 14.22
C ASP A 351 -6.40 25.11 15.52
N ARG A 352 -5.15 25.47 15.78
CA ARG A 352 -4.79 26.32 16.93
C ARG A 352 -5.55 27.64 16.94
N GLU A 353 -5.68 28.29 15.77
CA GLU A 353 -6.46 29.53 15.59
C GLU A 353 -7.96 29.30 15.85
N LEU A 354 -8.53 28.22 15.31
CA LEU A 354 -9.92 27.82 15.52
C LEU A 354 -10.24 27.63 17.01
N ARG A 355 -9.40 26.87 17.73
CA ARG A 355 -9.59 26.63 19.17
C ARG A 355 -9.41 27.90 19.98
N HIS A 356 -8.52 28.79 19.58
CA HIS A 356 -8.38 30.10 20.21
C HIS A 356 -9.65 30.96 20.04
N LEU A 357 -10.25 30.98 18.84
CA LEU A 357 -11.52 31.68 18.62
C LEU A 357 -12.64 31.14 19.50
N VAL A 358 -12.75 29.82 19.66
CA VAL A 358 -13.74 29.18 20.54
C VAL A 358 -13.52 29.57 22.00
N ARG A 359 -12.27 29.50 22.50
CA ARG A 359 -11.94 29.91 23.89
C ARG A 359 -12.23 31.38 24.15
N SER A 360 -12.11 32.23 23.13
CA SER A 360 -12.40 33.66 23.21
C SER A 360 -13.90 33.99 22.98
N GLY A 361 -14.79 33.00 22.95
CA GLY A 361 -16.24 33.19 22.75
C GLY A 361 -16.66 33.54 21.32
N ARG A 362 -15.74 33.52 20.35
CA ARG A 362 -15.95 33.92 18.94
C ARG A 362 -16.38 32.72 18.08
N THR A 363 -17.44 32.02 18.48
CA THR A 363 -17.88 30.75 17.85
C THR A 363 -18.21 30.90 16.36
N ARG A 364 -18.89 31.98 15.95
CA ARG A 364 -19.23 32.20 14.53
C ARG A 364 -17.98 32.33 13.65
N GLU A 365 -16.95 32.99 14.16
CA GLU A 365 -15.69 33.15 13.45
C GLU A 365 -14.91 31.84 13.40
N ALA A 366 -15.00 31.02 14.46
CA ALA A 366 -14.45 29.66 14.44
C ALA A 366 -15.12 28.77 13.38
N VAL A 367 -16.45 28.87 13.24
CA VAL A 367 -17.21 28.17 12.19
C VAL A 367 -16.81 28.66 10.79
N ALA A 368 -16.75 29.98 10.59
CA ALA A 368 -16.30 30.56 9.32
C ALA A 368 -14.85 30.14 8.98
N LEU A 369 -13.96 30.09 9.97
CA LEU A 369 -12.59 29.61 9.80
C LEU A 369 -12.56 28.13 9.43
N ARG A 370 -13.36 27.29 10.10
CA ARG A 370 -13.47 25.84 9.83
C ARG A 370 -13.92 25.56 8.39
N LEU A 371 -14.97 26.25 7.94
CA LEU A 371 -15.56 26.06 6.61
C LEU A 371 -14.74 26.77 5.50
N GLY A 372 -13.98 27.80 5.87
CA GLY A 372 -13.12 28.55 4.96
C GLY A 372 -11.67 28.12 5.00
N ALA A 373 -10.84 28.88 5.71
CA ALA A 373 -9.38 28.77 5.59
C ALA A 373 -8.80 27.48 6.20
N SER A 374 -9.41 26.91 7.26
CA SER A 374 -9.00 25.62 7.82
C SER A 374 -9.31 24.48 6.85
N GLY A 375 -10.53 24.44 6.29
CA GLY A 375 -10.92 23.48 5.25
C GLY A 375 -9.95 23.50 4.07
N ARG A 376 -9.66 24.68 3.50
CA ARG A 376 -8.68 24.82 2.42
C ARG A 376 -7.25 24.43 2.81
N ALA A 377 -6.87 24.60 4.08
CA ALA A 377 -5.56 24.14 4.55
C ALA A 377 -5.49 22.60 4.61
N PHE A 378 -6.57 21.96 5.04
CA PHE A 378 -6.71 20.51 4.97
C PHE A 378 -6.70 20.01 3.52
N ASP A 379 -7.47 20.61 2.61
CA ASP A 379 -7.52 20.18 1.20
C ASP A 379 -6.15 20.24 0.52
N ARG A 380 -5.32 21.25 0.85
CA ARG A 380 -3.93 21.32 0.36
C ARG A 380 -3.07 20.20 0.91
N TYR A 381 -3.22 19.87 2.20
CA TYR A 381 -2.52 18.74 2.82
C TYR A 381 -2.96 17.41 2.20
N ASP A 382 -4.27 17.16 2.08
CA ASP A 382 -4.81 15.95 1.44
C ASP A 382 -4.35 15.84 -0.01
N GLY A 383 -4.42 16.93 -0.78
CA GLY A 383 -3.97 16.98 -2.17
C GLY A 383 -2.50 16.62 -2.32
N ALA A 384 -1.61 17.22 -1.50
CA ALA A 384 -0.19 16.88 -1.51
C ALA A 384 0.06 15.40 -1.14
N LEU A 385 -0.69 14.88 -0.16
CA LEU A 385 -0.58 13.49 0.26
C LEU A 385 -1.03 12.51 -0.84
N VAL A 386 -2.14 12.80 -1.51
CA VAL A 386 -2.65 12.03 -2.66
C VAL A 386 -1.65 12.06 -3.82
N SER A 387 -1.05 13.21 -4.13
CA SER A 387 0.00 13.30 -5.15
C SER A 387 1.20 12.43 -4.80
N LEU A 388 1.64 12.44 -3.54
CA LEU A 388 2.75 11.60 -3.07
C LEU A 388 2.41 10.10 -3.16
N VAL A 389 1.22 9.69 -2.70
CA VAL A 389 0.71 8.31 -2.85
C VAL A 389 0.71 7.89 -4.32
N THR A 390 0.22 8.75 -5.21
CA THR A 390 0.13 8.47 -6.65
C THR A 390 1.52 8.32 -7.28
N ALA A 391 2.49 9.14 -6.86
CA ALA A 391 3.87 9.02 -7.33
C ALA A 391 4.50 7.67 -6.95
N HIS A 392 4.35 7.24 -5.68
CA HIS A 392 4.84 5.93 -5.22
C HIS A 392 4.12 4.77 -5.92
N ARG A 393 2.80 4.88 -6.14
CA ARG A 393 2.04 3.88 -6.89
C ARG A 393 2.53 3.75 -8.33
N ASN A 394 2.73 4.86 -9.04
CA ASN A 394 3.21 4.85 -10.43
C ASN A 394 4.63 4.28 -10.53
N ALA A 395 5.50 4.61 -9.58
CA ALA A 395 6.85 4.05 -9.50
C ALA A 395 6.81 2.54 -9.28
N PHE A 396 5.94 2.06 -8.39
CA PHE A 396 5.71 0.64 -8.13
C PHE A 396 5.19 -0.10 -9.38
N GLU A 397 4.13 0.41 -10.01
CA GLU A 397 3.55 -0.19 -11.23
C GLU A 397 4.56 -0.17 -12.40
N GLY A 398 5.38 0.88 -12.51
CA GLY A 398 6.50 0.95 -13.45
C GLY A 398 7.58 -0.10 -13.20
N ALA A 399 7.95 -0.32 -11.93
CA ALA A 399 8.92 -1.34 -11.53
C ALA A 399 8.41 -2.76 -11.82
N VAL A 400 7.14 -3.03 -11.53
CA VAL A 400 6.48 -4.32 -11.84
C VAL A 400 6.49 -4.57 -13.35
N ARG A 401 6.04 -3.61 -14.17
CA ARG A 401 6.06 -3.76 -15.64
C ARG A 401 7.46 -3.98 -16.20
N THR A 402 8.46 -3.26 -15.68
CA THR A 402 9.86 -3.44 -16.09
C THR A 402 10.38 -4.83 -15.72
N GLY A 403 10.01 -5.34 -14.54
CA GLY A 403 10.29 -6.71 -14.10
C GLY A 403 9.65 -7.76 -15.01
N GLU A 404 8.36 -7.62 -15.32
CA GLU A 404 7.63 -8.51 -16.23
C GLU A 404 8.25 -8.51 -17.65
N ALA A 405 8.58 -7.33 -18.20
CA ALA A 405 9.18 -7.21 -19.53
C ALA A 405 10.56 -7.88 -19.61
N ARG A 406 11.40 -7.72 -18.58
CA ARG A 406 12.71 -8.38 -18.51
C ARG A 406 12.61 -9.90 -18.44
N MET A 407 11.50 -10.44 -17.92
CA MET A 407 11.25 -11.89 -17.87
C MET A 407 10.68 -12.47 -19.16
N GLY A 408 10.08 -11.65 -20.03
CA GLY A 408 9.45 -12.11 -21.29
C GLY A 408 10.25 -13.15 -22.10
N PRO A 409 11.56 -12.96 -22.34
CA PRO A 409 12.35 -13.89 -23.17
C PRO A 409 12.84 -15.15 -22.44
N TRP A 410 12.86 -15.16 -21.10
CA TRP A 410 13.51 -16.22 -20.31
C TRP A 410 12.80 -17.58 -20.28
N PRO A 411 11.46 -17.66 -20.29
CA PRO A 411 10.74 -18.92 -20.44
C PRO A 411 11.12 -19.68 -21.72
N TYR A 412 11.61 -18.99 -22.75
CA TYR A 412 12.07 -19.61 -24.00
C TYR A 412 13.59 -19.76 -24.05
N ALA A 413 14.36 -18.77 -23.58
CA ALA A 413 15.82 -18.80 -23.64
C ALA A 413 16.44 -19.92 -22.80
N LEU A 414 15.89 -20.21 -21.60
CA LEU A 414 16.38 -21.27 -20.72
C LEU A 414 16.25 -22.68 -21.33
N PRO A 415 15.06 -23.13 -21.78
CA PRO A 415 14.93 -24.46 -22.39
C PRO A 415 15.68 -24.57 -23.71
N VAL A 416 15.69 -23.52 -24.55
CA VAL A 416 16.45 -23.51 -25.82
C VAL A 416 17.95 -23.67 -25.54
N GLY A 417 18.50 -22.91 -24.59
CA GLY A 417 19.91 -23.03 -24.22
C GLY A 417 20.25 -24.39 -23.62
N ALA A 418 19.36 -24.97 -22.80
CA ALA A 418 19.54 -26.32 -22.30
C ALA A 418 19.57 -27.37 -23.43
N VAL A 419 18.66 -27.27 -24.40
CA VAL A 419 18.65 -28.16 -25.57
C VAL A 419 19.95 -28.03 -26.38
N LEU A 420 20.44 -26.80 -26.62
CA LEU A 420 21.70 -26.56 -27.33
C LEU A 420 22.90 -27.17 -26.61
N ILE A 421 23.00 -27.02 -25.28
CA ILE A 421 24.06 -27.64 -24.47
C ILE A 421 23.96 -29.17 -24.56
N GLY A 422 22.75 -29.74 -24.48
CA GLY A 422 22.52 -31.17 -24.63
C GLY A 422 22.99 -31.71 -25.99
N LEU A 423 22.68 -30.98 -27.07
CA LEU A 423 23.14 -31.31 -28.42
C LEU A 423 24.67 -31.25 -28.54
N LEU A 424 25.33 -30.27 -27.92
CA LEU A 424 26.79 -30.17 -27.88
C LEU A 424 27.45 -31.33 -27.10
N VAL A 425 26.86 -31.73 -25.97
CA VAL A 425 27.30 -32.90 -25.20
C VAL A 425 27.17 -34.18 -26.03
N LEU A 426 26.05 -34.37 -26.74
CA LEU A 426 25.85 -35.52 -27.62
C LEU A 426 26.83 -35.49 -28.81
N ALA A 427 27.00 -34.34 -29.47
CA ALA A 427 27.93 -34.18 -30.58
C ALA A 427 29.40 -34.41 -30.18
N GLY A 428 29.79 -34.02 -28.97
CA GLY A 428 31.12 -34.29 -28.43
C GLY A 428 31.40 -35.77 -28.17
N VAL A 429 30.36 -36.59 -27.96
CA VAL A 429 30.47 -38.01 -27.57
C VAL A 429 30.18 -38.95 -28.75
N ARG A 430 29.35 -38.54 -29.72
CA ARG A 430 28.91 -39.33 -30.89
C ARG A 430 30.05 -39.91 -31.74
N PRO A 431 31.16 -39.19 -32.05
CA PRO A 431 32.26 -39.75 -32.82
C PRO A 431 32.95 -40.93 -32.12
N ARG A 432 32.88 -40.98 -30.78
CA ARG A 432 33.54 -42.01 -29.95
C ARG A 432 32.67 -43.22 -29.68
N LEU A 433 31.35 -43.06 -29.64
CA LEU A 433 30.42 -44.20 -29.61
C LEU A 433 30.41 -44.98 -30.93
N ALA A 434 30.78 -44.32 -32.04
CA ALA A 434 30.90 -44.95 -33.35
C ALA A 434 32.18 -45.80 -33.51
N GLU A 435 33.20 -45.61 -32.67
CA GLU A 435 34.44 -46.41 -32.68
C GLU A 435 34.33 -47.73 -31.89
N TYR A 436 33.24 -47.93 -31.12
CA TYR A 436 32.98 -49.13 -30.32
C TYR A 436 31.80 -49.98 -30.84
N ARG A 437 31.29 -49.65 -32.03
CA ARG A 437 30.47 -50.56 -32.85
C ARG A 437 31.37 -51.18 -33.90
#